data_AF-W7B6P3-F1
#
_entry.id   AF-W7B6P3-F1
#
_cell.length_a   1.000
_cell.length_b   1.000
_cell.length_c   1.000
_cell.angle_alpha   90.00
_cell.angle_beta   90.00
_cell.angle_gamma   90.00
#
_symmetry.space_group_name_H-M   'P 1'
#
loop_
_entity.id
_entity.type
_entity.pdbx_description
1 polymer ?
#
loop_
_entity_poly.entity_id
_entity_poly.type
_entity_poly.pdbx_seq_one_letter_code
_entity_poly.pdbx_strand_id
1 'polypeptide(L)'
;MEIERINENTIKFYISYMDLEERGFNHEEIWYDREKSEELFWDMMDELKYEEEFSPDGPLWIQVQALKHGLEVLVTKANLGKGDSGFEINMDQADELAEERIEKLLEEHFTPATIIEGGDEDTLEFILQFRDFEDLITLSKATGLDQVSTKLYHYKDSYYLYVEFPEAKFDERNIDNVVSILLEYGDETNLTGYVLDEYAKVIFEDPALPQVKKYFN
;
A
#
# COMPACT_ATOMS: atom_id res chain seq x y z
N MET A 1 -28.56 10.60 -0.75
CA MET A 1 -28.03 9.21 -0.83
C MET A 1 -28.87 8.32 -1.74
N GLU A 2 -28.22 7.49 -2.56
CA GLU A 2 -28.86 6.50 -3.44
C GLU A 2 -28.12 5.16 -3.35
N ILE A 3 -28.84 4.05 -3.47
CA ILE A 3 -28.28 2.71 -3.28
C ILE A 3 -28.81 1.80 -4.37
N GLU A 4 -27.89 1.08 -5.00
CA GLU A 4 -28.15 0.20 -6.10
C GLU A 4 -27.60 -1.19 -5.77
N ARG A 5 -28.48 -2.20 -5.72
CA ARG A 5 -28.04 -3.59 -5.66
C ARG A 5 -27.60 -4.00 -7.05
N ILE A 6 -26.30 -4.17 -7.24
CA ILE A 6 -25.76 -4.66 -8.49
C ILE A 6 -26.07 -6.15 -8.59
N ASN A 7 -25.65 -6.93 -7.58
CA ASN A 7 -25.82 -8.38 -7.53
C ASN A 7 -26.19 -8.84 -6.10
N GLU A 8 -26.37 -10.15 -5.88
CA GLU A 8 -26.59 -10.72 -4.54
C GLU A 8 -25.41 -10.46 -3.59
N ASN A 9 -24.20 -10.38 -4.13
CA ASN A 9 -22.97 -10.19 -3.36
C ASN A 9 -22.40 -8.78 -3.45
N THR A 10 -22.94 -7.90 -4.29
CA THR A 10 -22.36 -6.58 -4.55
C THR A 10 -23.40 -5.50 -4.42
N ILE A 11 -23.15 -4.56 -3.51
CA ILE A 11 -23.99 -3.38 -3.27
C ILE A 11 -23.20 -2.14 -3.63
N LYS A 12 -23.86 -1.21 -4.30
CA LYS A 12 -23.31 0.09 -4.69
C LYS A 12 -24.03 1.19 -3.94
N PHE A 13 -23.26 2.07 -3.32
CA PHE A 13 -23.72 3.24 -2.59
C PHE A 13 -23.28 4.50 -3.33
N TYR A 14 -24.16 5.50 -3.37
CA TYR A 14 -23.84 6.85 -3.78
C TYR A 14 -24.21 7.81 -2.66
N ILE A 15 -23.22 8.54 -2.17
CA ILE A 15 -23.35 9.45 -1.03
C ILE A 15 -22.88 10.83 -1.47
N SER A 16 -23.72 11.84 -1.29
CA SER A 16 -23.34 13.21 -1.64
C SER A 16 -22.40 13.80 -0.59
N TYR A 17 -21.63 14.84 -0.94
CA TYR A 17 -20.76 15.51 0.03
C TYR A 17 -21.53 16.12 1.21
N MET A 18 -22.74 16.63 0.95
CA MET A 18 -23.61 17.15 2.02
C MET A 18 -24.03 16.04 2.98
N ASP A 19 -24.39 14.86 2.46
CA ASP A 19 -24.77 13.69 3.27
C ASP A 19 -23.60 13.15 4.13
N LEU A 20 -22.35 13.26 3.64
CA LEU A 20 -21.14 12.87 4.37
C LEU A 20 -20.85 13.85 5.53
N GLU A 21 -20.90 15.15 5.24
CA GLU A 21 -20.67 16.20 6.25
C GLU A 21 -21.74 16.17 7.36
N GLU A 22 -23.00 15.91 7.04
CA GLU A 22 -24.08 15.77 8.04
C GLU A 22 -23.86 14.59 9.01
N ARG A 23 -23.16 13.55 8.55
CA ARG A 23 -22.75 12.40 9.36
C ARG A 23 -21.41 12.60 10.08
N GLY A 24 -20.76 13.74 9.86
CA GLY A 24 -19.48 14.08 10.49
C GLY A 24 -18.27 13.41 9.84
N PHE A 25 -18.41 12.90 8.61
CA PHE A 25 -17.30 12.32 7.85
C PHE A 25 -16.73 13.34 6.86
N ASN A 26 -15.41 13.45 6.81
CA ASN A 26 -14.73 14.21 5.77
C ASN A 26 -14.49 13.33 4.53
N HIS A 27 -14.62 13.91 3.33
CA HIS A 27 -14.47 13.19 2.06
C HIS A 27 -13.09 12.54 1.87
N GLU A 28 -12.05 13.11 2.49
CA GLU A 28 -10.67 12.64 2.47
C GLU A 28 -10.49 11.50 3.48
N GLU A 29 -11.13 11.57 4.64
CA GLU A 29 -11.04 10.53 5.68
C GLU A 29 -11.66 9.22 5.20
N ILE A 30 -12.82 9.25 4.53
CA ILE A 30 -13.44 8.03 3.98
C ILE A 30 -12.56 7.35 2.90
N TRP A 31 -11.71 8.13 2.23
CA TRP A 31 -10.82 7.62 1.19
C TRP A 31 -9.56 6.96 1.78
N TYR A 32 -8.99 7.56 2.82
CA TYR A 32 -7.70 7.16 3.40
C TYR A 32 -7.82 6.26 4.63
N ASP A 33 -8.96 6.29 5.33
CA ASP A 33 -9.19 5.58 6.59
C ASP A 33 -10.21 4.46 6.40
N ARG A 34 -9.71 3.22 6.50
CA ARG A 34 -10.53 2.02 6.37
C ARG A 34 -11.57 1.92 7.47
N GLU A 35 -11.21 2.20 8.72
CA GLU A 35 -12.13 2.10 9.85
C GLU A 35 -13.29 3.09 9.65
N LYS A 36 -13.01 4.28 9.12
CA LYS A 36 -14.04 5.27 8.76
C LYS A 36 -14.89 4.86 7.57
N SER A 37 -14.30 4.25 6.55
CA SER A 37 -15.06 3.71 5.41
C SER A 37 -15.98 2.56 5.81
N GLU A 38 -15.56 1.76 6.79
CA GLU A 38 -16.32 0.65 7.35
C GLU A 38 -17.44 1.16 8.29
N GLU A 39 -17.14 2.12 9.15
CA GLU A 39 -18.14 2.81 9.99
C GLU A 39 -19.27 3.40 9.14
N LEU A 40 -18.92 4.05 8.03
CA LEU A 40 -19.87 4.54 7.05
C LEU A 40 -20.69 3.39 6.44
N PHE A 41 -20.07 2.29 6.01
CA PHE A 41 -20.80 1.14 5.47
C PHE A 41 -21.83 0.56 6.48
N TRP A 42 -21.45 0.43 7.75
CA TRP A 42 -22.34 -0.07 8.79
C TRP A 42 -23.52 0.88 9.05
N ASP A 43 -23.26 2.18 9.15
CA ASP A 43 -24.31 3.22 9.29
C ASP A 43 -25.31 3.14 8.12
N MET A 44 -24.78 2.99 6.91
CA MET A 44 -25.56 2.86 5.68
C MET A 44 -26.42 1.60 5.66
N MET A 45 -25.88 0.46 6.10
CA MET A 45 -26.60 -0.80 6.15
C MET A 45 -27.70 -0.81 7.22
N ASP A 46 -27.45 -0.17 8.38
CA ASP A 46 -28.40 -0.05 9.49
C ASP A 46 -29.61 0.83 9.11
N GLU A 47 -29.39 1.97 8.46
CA GLU A 47 -30.45 2.92 8.08
C GLU A 47 -31.51 2.28 7.16
N LEU A 48 -31.10 1.30 6.35
CA LEU A 48 -31.97 0.70 5.33
C LEU A 48 -32.64 -0.59 5.79
N LYS A 49 -32.36 -1.06 7.01
CA LYS A 49 -32.84 -2.36 7.52
C LYS A 49 -32.57 -3.51 6.54
N TYR A 50 -31.44 -3.48 5.85
CA TYR A 50 -31.02 -4.54 4.91
C TYR A 50 -30.44 -5.77 5.63
N GLU A 51 -30.80 -5.96 6.91
CA GLU A 51 -30.27 -7.01 7.78
C GLU A 51 -30.59 -8.44 7.31
N GLU A 52 -31.69 -8.66 6.56
CA GLU A 52 -32.17 -10.03 6.32
C GLU A 52 -31.53 -10.78 5.14
N GLU A 53 -30.88 -10.11 4.18
CA GLU A 53 -30.38 -10.80 2.96
C GLU A 53 -28.89 -10.57 2.65
N PHE A 54 -28.27 -9.55 3.26
CA PHE A 54 -26.83 -9.35 3.24
C PHE A 54 -26.29 -9.56 4.65
N SER A 55 -26.26 -10.82 5.12
CA SER A 55 -25.55 -11.13 6.36
C SER A 55 -24.05 -10.95 6.08
N PRO A 56 -23.36 -9.98 6.70
CA PRO A 56 -21.97 -9.64 6.43
C PRO A 56 -20.97 -10.64 7.06
N ASP A 57 -21.39 -11.90 7.19
CA ASP A 57 -20.56 -12.99 7.68
C ASP A 57 -19.55 -13.34 6.58
N GLY A 58 -18.35 -12.75 6.67
CA GLY A 58 -17.24 -12.94 5.75
C GLY A 58 -16.52 -11.65 5.35
N PRO A 59 -15.35 -11.75 4.71
CA PRO A 59 -14.57 -10.59 4.29
C PRO A 59 -15.32 -9.76 3.23
N LEU A 60 -15.28 -8.44 3.41
CA LEU A 60 -15.88 -7.44 2.54
C LEU A 60 -14.80 -6.74 1.72
N TRP A 61 -15.00 -6.69 0.41
CA TRP A 61 -14.20 -5.88 -0.49
C TRP A 61 -14.87 -4.52 -0.67
N ILE A 62 -14.22 -3.46 -0.20
CA ILE A 62 -14.74 -2.10 -0.30
C ILE A 62 -13.88 -1.32 -1.30
N GLN A 63 -14.53 -0.76 -2.32
CA GLN A 63 -13.91 0.11 -3.30
C GLN A 63 -14.60 1.47 -3.25
N VAL A 64 -13.84 2.54 -3.03
CA VAL A 64 -14.34 3.92 -3.01
C VAL A 64 -13.92 4.63 -4.30
N GLN A 65 -14.82 5.40 -4.90
CA GLN A 65 -14.56 6.24 -6.07
C GLN A 65 -15.09 7.66 -5.81
N ALA A 66 -14.21 8.66 -5.91
CA ALA A 66 -14.61 10.06 -5.82
C ALA A 66 -15.30 10.53 -7.12
N LEU A 67 -16.45 11.18 -6.98
CA LEU A 67 -17.23 11.79 -8.07
C LEU A 67 -17.37 13.30 -7.82
N LYS A 68 -17.69 14.08 -8.86
CA LYS A 68 -17.77 15.56 -8.76
C LYS A 68 -18.75 16.09 -7.70
N HIS A 69 -19.71 15.28 -7.27
CA HIS A 69 -20.77 15.68 -6.34
C HIS A 69 -20.95 14.70 -5.17
N GLY A 70 -20.03 13.74 -4.97
CA GLY A 70 -20.12 12.77 -3.90
C GLY A 70 -19.11 11.63 -4.00
N LEU A 71 -19.30 10.61 -3.18
CA LEU A 71 -18.55 9.35 -3.21
C LEU A 71 -19.44 8.23 -3.73
N GLU A 72 -18.85 7.36 -4.55
CA GLU A 72 -19.40 6.08 -4.94
C GLU A 72 -18.65 4.98 -4.19
N VAL A 73 -19.35 4.16 -3.42
CA VAL A 73 -18.75 3.05 -2.65
C VAL A 73 -19.33 1.75 -3.16
N LEU A 74 -18.48 0.82 -3.56
CA LEU A 74 -18.85 -0.52 -3.99
C LEU A 74 -18.39 -1.52 -2.94
N VAL A 75 -19.34 -2.28 -2.40
CA VAL A 75 -19.06 -3.31 -1.39
C VAL A 75 -19.41 -4.66 -1.96
N THR A 76 -18.42 -5.53 -2.07
CA THR A 76 -18.57 -6.91 -2.55
C THR A 76 -18.27 -7.89 -1.44
N LYS A 77 -19.24 -8.74 -1.11
CA LYS A 77 -19.06 -9.89 -0.24
C LYS A 77 -18.28 -10.98 -0.97
N ALA A 78 -17.23 -11.49 -0.36
CA ALA A 78 -16.56 -12.70 -0.83
C ALA A 78 -17.41 -13.92 -0.45
N ASN A 79 -17.98 -14.62 -1.43
CA ASN A 79 -18.69 -15.89 -1.18
C ASN A 79 -17.69 -17.06 -1.20
N LEU A 80 -17.48 -17.70 -0.05
CA LEU A 80 -16.88 -19.03 0.03
C LEU A 80 -17.92 -20.08 -0.40
N GLY A 81 -18.17 -20.20 -1.69
CA GLY A 81 -19.05 -21.21 -2.29
C GLY A 81 -18.37 -21.90 -3.45
N LYS A 82 -18.16 -23.22 -3.34
CA LYS A 82 -17.51 -24.07 -4.36
C LYS A 82 -18.15 -23.87 -5.75
N GLY A 83 -17.39 -23.31 -6.68
CA GLY A 83 -17.67 -23.44 -8.12
C GLY A 83 -17.34 -22.20 -8.96
N ASP A 84 -16.23 -22.31 -9.69
CA ASP A 84 -15.96 -21.76 -11.02
C ASP A 84 -16.07 -20.24 -11.20
N SER A 85 -14.94 -19.57 -10.93
CA SER A 85 -14.49 -18.24 -11.41
C SER A 85 -14.29 -17.20 -10.30
N GLY A 86 -13.03 -16.98 -9.93
CA GLY A 86 -12.56 -15.79 -9.21
C GLY A 86 -12.15 -16.02 -7.76
N PHE A 87 -10.84 -16.17 -7.54
CA PHE A 87 -10.13 -16.15 -6.26
C PHE A 87 -10.45 -17.29 -5.27
N GLU A 88 -9.63 -18.34 -5.32
CA GLU A 88 -9.61 -19.43 -4.34
C GLU A 88 -8.58 -19.14 -3.25
N ILE A 89 -9.01 -18.76 -2.04
CA ILE A 89 -8.19 -18.87 -0.83
C ILE A 89 -8.68 -20.12 -0.08
N ASN A 90 -7.86 -21.17 -0.09
CA ASN A 90 -8.13 -22.42 0.60
C ASN A 90 -7.83 -22.24 2.10
N MET A 91 -8.85 -21.97 2.92
CA MET A 91 -8.73 -21.81 4.38
C MET A 91 -9.06 -23.09 5.17
N ASP A 92 -8.80 -24.28 4.62
CA ASP A 92 -9.07 -25.54 5.34
C ASP A 92 -8.00 -25.93 6.38
N GLN A 93 -7.09 -25.02 6.78
CA GLN A 93 -6.12 -25.28 7.85
C GLN A 93 -5.99 -24.11 8.83
N ALA A 94 -6.82 -24.17 9.87
CA ALA A 94 -6.64 -23.65 11.23
C ALA A 94 -6.00 -22.26 11.43
N ASP A 95 -6.88 -21.25 11.55
CA ASP A 95 -7.01 -20.23 12.61
C ASP A 95 -5.85 -19.35 13.10
N GLU A 96 -4.63 -19.43 12.56
CA GLU A 96 -3.60 -18.39 12.82
C GLU A 96 -2.74 -18.15 11.56
N LEU A 97 -2.46 -19.21 10.78
CA LEU A 97 -1.65 -19.14 9.56
C LEU A 97 -2.34 -18.46 8.37
N ALA A 98 -3.67 -18.35 8.41
CA ALA A 98 -4.44 -17.70 7.38
C ALA A 98 -4.51 -16.19 7.59
N GLU A 99 -4.57 -15.72 8.84
CA GLU A 99 -4.46 -14.29 9.17
C GLU A 99 -3.06 -13.79 8.81
N GLU A 100 -1.99 -14.49 9.19
CA GLU A 100 -0.61 -14.13 8.78
C GLU A 100 -0.45 -14.07 7.25
N ARG A 101 -1.12 -14.97 6.50
CA ARG A 101 -1.11 -14.93 5.03
C ARG A 101 -1.92 -13.78 4.45
N ILE A 102 -3.06 -13.44 5.06
CA ILE A 102 -3.90 -12.32 4.64
C ILE A 102 -3.21 -10.99 4.98
N GLU A 103 -2.54 -10.90 6.13
CA GLU A 103 -1.74 -9.76 6.57
C GLU A 103 -0.54 -9.57 5.65
N LYS A 104 0.20 -10.63 5.31
CA LYS A 104 1.25 -10.57 4.29
C LYS A 104 0.74 -10.10 2.94
N LEU A 105 -0.34 -10.70 2.42
CA LEU A 105 -0.94 -10.31 1.13
C LEU A 105 -1.48 -8.86 1.13
N LEU A 106 -1.90 -8.34 2.28
CA LEU A 106 -2.31 -6.94 2.45
C LEU A 106 -1.09 -6.01 2.56
N GLU A 107 -0.01 -6.42 3.20
CA GLU A 107 1.26 -5.71 3.24
C GLU A 107 1.88 -5.61 1.84
N GLU A 108 1.83 -6.65 1.00
CA GLU A 108 2.35 -6.59 -0.38
C GLU A 108 1.60 -5.57 -1.25
N HIS A 109 0.36 -5.23 -0.89
CA HIS A 109 -0.50 -4.35 -1.67
C HIS A 109 -0.69 -2.94 -1.08
N PHE A 110 -0.36 -2.74 0.21
CA PHE A 110 -0.63 -1.50 0.94
C PHE A 110 0.54 -0.97 1.81
N THR A 111 1.69 -1.65 1.85
CA THR A 111 2.93 -1.05 2.38
C THR A 111 3.81 -0.50 1.25
N PRO A 112 4.59 0.57 1.51
CA PRO A 112 5.33 1.33 0.49
C PRO A 112 6.55 0.62 -0.12
N ALA A 113 6.69 -0.69 0.11
CA ALA A 113 7.68 -1.53 -0.55
C ALA A 113 6.97 -2.38 -1.60
N THR A 114 7.25 -2.14 -2.87
CA THR A 114 6.68 -2.98 -3.93
C THR A 114 7.38 -4.33 -3.86
N ILE A 115 6.66 -5.38 -3.45
CA ILE A 115 7.13 -6.75 -3.67
C ILE A 115 7.02 -7.01 -5.16
N ILE A 116 8.16 -7.09 -5.83
CA ILE A 116 8.20 -7.43 -7.25
C ILE A 116 8.26 -8.95 -7.37
N GLU A 117 7.12 -9.60 -7.58
CA GLU A 117 7.06 -11.01 -8.00
C GLU A 117 7.66 -11.13 -9.42
N GLY A 118 8.98 -11.32 -9.50
CA GLY A 118 9.69 -11.17 -10.76
C GLY A 118 11.13 -11.68 -10.82
N GLY A 119 11.50 -12.70 -10.04
CA GLY A 119 12.74 -13.46 -10.26
C GLY A 119 13.36 -14.07 -9.01
N ASP A 120 13.33 -15.41 -8.89
CA ASP A 120 14.04 -16.33 -7.97
C ASP A 120 14.24 -16.00 -6.46
N GLU A 121 14.04 -14.80 -5.95
CA GLU A 121 14.10 -14.42 -4.52
C GLU A 121 13.10 -13.27 -4.25
N ASP A 122 12.14 -13.48 -3.35
CA ASP A 122 11.13 -12.49 -2.93
C ASP A 122 11.81 -11.33 -2.19
N THR A 123 12.34 -10.34 -2.90
CA THR A 123 13.06 -9.21 -2.30
C THR A 123 12.18 -7.96 -2.20
N LEU A 124 12.25 -7.29 -1.05
CA LEU A 124 11.52 -6.05 -0.80
C LEU A 124 12.32 -4.87 -1.36
N GLU A 125 11.66 -4.04 -2.15
CA GLU A 125 12.25 -2.86 -2.78
C GLU A 125 11.57 -1.57 -2.29
N PHE A 126 12.36 -0.52 -2.09
CA PHE A 126 11.88 0.78 -1.66
C PHE A 126 12.62 1.90 -2.40
N ILE A 127 11.90 2.91 -2.89
CA ILE A 127 12.47 3.98 -3.72
C ILE A 127 12.19 5.33 -3.10
N LEU A 128 13.26 6.06 -2.78
CA LEU A 128 13.21 7.43 -2.29
C LEU A 128 13.57 8.44 -3.36
N GLN A 129 12.83 9.53 -3.41
CA GLN A 129 13.22 10.77 -4.08
C GLN A 129 13.75 11.77 -3.07
N PHE A 130 14.85 12.43 -3.41
CA PHE A 130 15.41 13.52 -2.61
C PHE A 130 15.03 14.87 -3.20
N ARG A 131 14.77 15.84 -2.32
CA ARG A 131 14.52 17.24 -2.72
C ARG A 131 15.81 17.92 -3.14
N ASP A 132 16.88 17.68 -2.41
CA ASP A 132 18.25 18.12 -2.73
C ASP A 132 19.23 16.94 -2.59
N PHE A 133 20.33 16.99 -3.34
CA PHE A 133 21.43 16.05 -3.20
C PHE A 133 22.12 16.13 -1.82
N GLU A 134 22.05 17.28 -1.14
CA GLU A 134 22.57 17.44 0.23
C GLU A 134 21.88 16.51 1.25
N ASP A 135 20.58 16.23 1.07
CA ASP A 135 19.83 15.31 1.93
C ASP A 135 20.39 13.88 1.81
N LEU A 136 20.73 13.46 0.58
CA LEU A 136 21.39 12.18 0.31
C LEU A 136 22.79 12.11 0.93
N ILE A 137 23.58 13.19 0.86
CA ILE A 137 24.89 13.25 1.51
C ILE A 137 24.75 13.05 3.02
N THR A 138 23.74 13.65 3.63
CA THR A 138 23.46 13.49 5.06
C THR A 138 23.01 12.07 5.38
N LEU A 139 22.11 11.49 4.59
CA LEU A 139 21.67 10.10 4.70
C LEU A 139 22.84 9.12 4.64
N SER A 140 23.82 9.36 3.77
CA SER A 140 25.02 8.49 3.65
C SER A 140 25.86 8.41 4.94
N LYS A 141 25.66 9.35 5.87
CA LYS A 141 26.34 9.41 7.17
C LYS A 141 25.51 8.80 8.30
N ALA A 142 24.23 8.50 8.07
CA ALA A 142 23.35 7.86 9.03
C ALA A 142 23.83 6.45 9.40
N THR A 143 23.45 5.99 10.58
CA THR A 143 23.75 4.66 11.10
C THR A 143 22.58 3.71 10.89
N GLY A 144 22.83 2.41 10.74
CA GLY A 144 21.76 1.42 10.60
C GLY A 144 21.39 1.09 9.15
N LEU A 145 22.09 1.66 8.18
CA LEU A 145 21.90 1.41 6.74
C LEU A 145 22.98 0.48 6.15
N ASP A 146 23.81 -0.14 6.99
CA ASP A 146 24.96 -0.93 6.55
C ASP A 146 24.56 -2.28 5.91
N GLN A 147 23.32 -2.72 6.11
CA GLN A 147 22.83 -4.03 5.69
C GLN A 147 21.98 -4.00 4.41
N VAL A 148 21.54 -2.82 3.97
CA VAL A 148 20.73 -2.65 2.76
C VAL A 148 21.59 -2.58 1.50
N SER A 149 21.06 -3.08 0.39
CA SER A 149 21.61 -2.89 -0.96
C SER A 149 21.07 -1.56 -1.50
N THR A 150 21.93 -0.72 -2.10
CA THR A 150 21.50 0.63 -2.52
C THR A 150 22.09 1.02 -3.88
N LYS A 151 21.25 1.59 -4.75
CA LYS A 151 21.65 2.17 -6.04
C LYS A 151 21.13 3.58 -6.17
N LEU A 152 21.93 4.49 -6.75
CA LEU A 152 21.56 5.89 -6.92
C LEU A 152 21.36 6.22 -8.40
N TYR A 153 20.23 6.84 -8.70
CA TYR A 153 19.81 7.23 -10.03
C TYR A 153 19.53 8.74 -10.11
N HIS A 154 19.61 9.27 -11.33
CA HIS A 154 19.12 10.60 -11.68
C HIS A 154 18.08 10.47 -12.78
N TYR A 155 16.90 11.02 -12.53
CA TYR A 155 15.74 10.95 -13.42
C TYR A 155 14.93 12.24 -13.32
N LYS A 156 14.51 12.81 -14.45
CA LYS A 156 13.67 14.03 -14.50
C LYS A 156 14.09 15.15 -13.52
N ASP A 157 15.38 15.49 -13.52
CA ASP A 157 15.97 16.54 -12.66
C ASP A 157 15.84 16.29 -11.15
N SER A 158 15.70 15.02 -10.74
CA SER A 158 15.67 14.59 -9.34
C SER A 158 16.55 13.36 -9.11
N TYR A 159 16.97 13.17 -7.87
CA TYR A 159 17.79 12.04 -7.44
C TYR A 159 16.92 11.00 -6.76
N TYR A 160 17.14 9.74 -7.13
CA TYR A 160 16.38 8.61 -6.61
C TYR A 160 17.32 7.57 -6.02
N LEU A 161 17.09 7.16 -4.78
CA LEU A 161 17.77 6.04 -4.15
C LEU A 161 16.86 4.83 -4.20
N TYR A 162 17.29 3.82 -4.93
CA TYR A 162 16.74 2.48 -4.86
C TYR A 162 17.37 1.76 -3.67
N VAL A 163 16.54 1.16 -2.83
CA VAL A 163 16.91 0.41 -1.64
C VAL A 163 16.29 -0.98 -1.74
N GLU A 164 17.11 -2.00 -1.60
CA GLU A 164 16.68 -3.39 -1.61
C GLU A 164 17.05 -4.03 -0.27
N PHE A 165 16.09 -4.77 0.30
CA PHE A 165 16.19 -5.45 1.58
C PHE A 165 16.40 -6.95 1.35
N PRO A 166 17.63 -7.47 1.52
CA PRO A 166 17.86 -8.90 1.35
C PRO A 166 17.15 -9.69 2.45
N GLU A 167 16.27 -10.64 2.09
CA GLU A 167 15.50 -11.47 3.04
C GLU A 167 16.37 -12.13 4.10
N ALA A 168 17.58 -12.57 3.72
CA ALA A 168 18.51 -13.23 4.63
C ALA A 168 19.00 -12.35 5.81
N LYS A 169 18.78 -11.03 5.74
CA LYS A 169 19.27 -10.06 6.74
C LYS A 169 18.17 -9.24 7.40
N PHE A 170 16.93 -9.32 6.89
CA PHE A 170 15.84 -8.45 7.32
C PHE A 170 14.60 -9.26 7.71
N ASP A 171 14.01 -8.87 8.82
CA ASP A 171 12.64 -9.20 9.21
C ASP A 171 11.79 -7.92 9.11
N GLU A 172 10.46 -8.07 9.13
CA GLU A 172 9.49 -6.96 9.01
C GLU A 172 9.83 -5.79 9.95
N ARG A 173 10.15 -6.08 11.23
CA ARG A 173 10.44 -5.04 12.23
C ARG A 173 11.74 -4.29 11.95
N ASN A 174 12.74 -4.95 11.38
CA ASN A 174 14.01 -4.31 11.04
C ASN A 174 13.87 -3.46 9.77
N ILE A 175 12.95 -3.80 8.88
CA ILE A 175 12.63 -3.00 7.69
C ILE A 175 11.98 -1.69 8.11
N ASP A 176 10.97 -1.72 8.98
CA ASP A 176 10.29 -0.51 9.48
C ASP A 176 11.27 0.52 10.07
N ASN A 177 12.25 0.04 10.85
CA ASN A 177 13.26 0.90 11.44
C ASN A 177 14.14 1.57 10.37
N VAL A 178 14.53 0.84 9.33
CA VAL A 178 15.33 1.38 8.24
C VAL A 178 14.51 2.34 7.38
N VAL A 179 13.28 1.97 7.02
CA VAL A 179 12.35 2.84 6.28
C VAL A 179 12.10 4.14 7.04
N SER A 180 11.90 4.06 8.36
CA SER A 180 11.75 5.24 9.22
C SER A 180 12.94 6.19 9.09
N ILE A 181 14.17 5.66 9.12
CA ILE A 181 15.38 6.47 8.93
C ILE A 181 15.42 7.08 7.52
N LEU A 182 15.11 6.30 6.49
CA LEU A 182 15.15 6.75 5.10
C LEU A 182 14.18 7.92 4.87
N LEU A 183 12.96 7.83 5.40
CA LEU A 183 11.90 8.84 5.28
C LEU A 183 12.20 10.16 6.00
N GLU A 184 13.22 10.21 6.88
CA GLU A 184 13.68 11.48 7.45
C GLU A 184 14.41 12.36 6.41
N TYR A 185 14.95 11.76 5.34
CA TYR A 185 15.84 12.42 4.37
C TYR A 185 15.25 12.49 2.95
N GLY A 186 14.16 11.77 2.69
CA GLY A 186 13.55 11.73 1.36
C GLY A 186 12.08 11.37 1.41
N ASP A 187 11.40 11.63 0.31
CA ASP A 187 10.00 11.29 0.12
C ASP A 187 9.93 9.98 -0.70
N GLU A 188 9.04 9.07 -0.33
CA GLU A 188 8.80 7.83 -1.07
C GLU A 188 8.18 8.11 -2.45
N THR A 189 8.37 7.17 -3.38
CA THR A 189 7.85 7.28 -4.74
C THR A 189 7.17 5.99 -5.19
N ASN A 190 6.12 6.12 -5.99
CA ASN A 190 5.47 5.01 -6.69
C ASN A 190 6.22 4.54 -7.95
N LEU A 191 7.50 4.92 -8.10
CA LEU A 191 8.31 4.40 -9.20
C LEU A 191 8.72 2.96 -8.89
N THR A 192 8.97 2.17 -9.93
CA THR A 192 9.49 0.81 -9.78
C THR A 192 10.97 0.76 -10.13
N GLY A 193 11.69 -0.23 -9.60
CA GLY A 193 13.10 -0.47 -9.93
C GLY A 193 13.32 -0.57 -11.45
N TYR A 194 12.42 -1.26 -12.15
CA TYR A 194 12.45 -1.38 -13.61
C TYR A 194 12.41 -0.04 -14.37
N VAL A 195 11.60 0.91 -13.91
CA VAL A 195 11.52 2.24 -14.55
C VAL A 195 12.84 2.99 -14.39
N LEU A 196 13.48 2.88 -13.22
CA LEU A 196 14.78 3.49 -13.00
C LEU A 196 15.87 2.81 -13.82
N ASP A 197 15.89 1.48 -13.87
CA ASP A 197 16.88 0.73 -14.64
C ASP A 197 16.78 0.99 -16.16
N GLU A 198 15.57 1.16 -16.70
CA GLU A 198 15.39 1.38 -18.14
C GLU A 198 15.53 2.86 -18.56
N TYR A 199 15.05 3.80 -17.74
CA TYR A 199 14.91 5.21 -18.15
C TYR A 199 15.73 6.20 -17.35
N ALA A 200 16.27 5.82 -16.18
CA ALA A 200 17.08 6.71 -15.36
C ALA A 200 18.57 6.55 -15.66
N LYS A 201 19.35 7.57 -15.27
CA LYS A 201 20.80 7.52 -15.34
C LYS A 201 21.35 7.02 -14.01
N VAL A 202 22.04 5.88 -14.01
CA VAL A 202 22.78 5.41 -12.84
C VAL A 202 23.93 6.38 -12.51
N ILE A 203 24.01 6.81 -11.25
CA ILE A 203 25.10 7.63 -10.71
C ILE A 203 26.07 6.75 -9.92
N PHE A 204 25.53 5.94 -9.00
CA PHE A 204 26.30 4.96 -8.23
C PHE A 204 25.57 3.62 -8.23
N GLU A 205 26.32 2.58 -8.61
CA GLU A 205 25.91 1.18 -8.45
C GLU A 205 25.98 0.76 -6.99
N ASP A 206 25.49 -0.45 -6.69
CA ASP A 206 25.59 -1.02 -5.35
C ASP A 206 27.07 -1.20 -4.90
N PRO A 207 27.46 -0.74 -3.69
CA PRO A 207 26.67 0.01 -2.71
C PRO A 207 26.80 1.53 -2.88
N ALA A 208 25.68 2.22 -3.10
CA ALA A 208 25.65 3.65 -3.40
C ALA A 208 25.96 4.53 -2.18
N LEU A 209 25.33 4.29 -1.01
CA LEU A 209 25.53 5.14 0.18
C LEU A 209 27.01 5.21 0.64
N PRO A 210 27.77 4.09 0.71
CA PRO A 210 29.21 4.15 1.00
C PRO A 210 30.02 4.94 -0.02
N GLN A 211 29.64 4.93 -1.30
CA GLN A 211 30.29 5.70 -2.34
C GLN A 211 30.03 7.19 -2.18
N VAL A 212 28.78 7.59 -1.92
CA VAL A 212 28.42 8.98 -1.60
C VAL A 212 29.24 9.47 -0.39
N LYS A 213 29.24 8.69 0.69
CA LYS A 213 30.04 9.00 1.89
C LYS A 213 31.52 9.16 1.60
N LYS A 214 32.08 8.40 0.66
CA LYS A 214 33.51 8.48 0.29
C LYS A 214 33.84 9.72 -0.53
N TYR A 215 32.99 10.10 -1.48
CA TYR A 215 33.25 11.23 -2.39
C TYR A 215 32.87 12.59 -1.79
N PHE A 216 31.93 12.61 -0.83
CA PHE A 216 31.37 13.83 -0.24
C PHE A 216 31.61 13.94 1.28
N ASN A 217 32.61 13.20 1.81
CA ASN A 217 33.07 13.37 3.20
C ASN A 217 33.95 14.60 3.39
#